data_AF-A0A243SBS2-F1
#
_entry.id   AF-A0A243SBS2-F1
#
_cell.length_a   1.000
_cell.length_b   1.000
_cell.length_c   1.000
_cell.angle_alpha   90.00
_cell.angle_beta   90.00
_cell.angle_gamma   90.00
#
_symmetry.space_group_name_H-M   'P 1'
#
loop_
_entity.id
_entity.type
_entity.pdbx_description
1 polymer ?
#
loop_
_entity_poly.entity_id
_entity_poly.type
_entity_poly.pdbx_seq_one_letter_code
_entity_poly.pdbx_strand_id
1 'polypeptide(L)'
;MSVELLKEIVVKVSASDGINSISGSGVITKNRDGDYFIITAEHCINGKIDTRLKDIVRENITVQYKFNNGDTFKNIIVSDILFCDEQQDIAILSIAPLNGQSDNVIYSKLNNESDCNGINFRGFPKWLIKKDEAKTFDCKIDEVDSVTFIIKSDEIKDLSLEKSISETSSGLSG
;
A
#
# COMPACT_ATOMS: atom_id res chain seq x y z
N MET A 1 -2.65 10.99 12.14
CA MET A 1 -3.10 9.61 12.44
C MET A 1 -2.17 9.03 13.49
N SER A 2 -2.64 8.28 14.49
CA SER A 2 -1.73 7.68 15.49
C SER A 2 -0.94 6.51 14.89
N VAL A 3 0.30 6.33 15.32
CA VAL A 3 1.17 5.21 14.89
C VAL A 3 0.56 3.86 15.26
N GLU A 4 -0.20 3.83 16.37
CA GLU A 4 -0.95 2.69 16.85
C GLU A 4 -1.96 2.20 15.81
N LEU A 5 -2.64 3.11 15.12
CA LEU A 5 -3.61 2.72 14.11
C LEU A 5 -2.95 2.06 12.90
N LEU A 6 -1.81 2.59 12.45
CA LEU A 6 -1.05 2.00 11.34
C LEU A 6 -0.62 0.57 11.67
N LYS A 7 -0.34 0.26 12.93
CA LYS A 7 -0.02 -1.12 13.37
C LYS A 7 -1.20 -2.07 13.21
N GLU A 8 -2.43 -1.58 13.32
CA GLU A 8 -3.64 -2.41 13.26
C GLU A 8 -4.09 -2.74 11.85
N ILE A 9 -3.83 -1.84 10.90
CA ILE A 9 -4.38 -1.94 9.55
C ILE A 9 -3.35 -2.42 8.51
N VAL A 10 -2.05 -2.38 8.80
CA VAL A 10 -1.02 -2.76 7.83
C VAL A 10 -0.76 -4.27 7.85
N VAL A 11 -0.75 -4.86 6.66
CA VAL A 11 -0.56 -6.29 6.44
C VAL A 11 0.60 -6.56 5.50
N LYS A 12 1.21 -7.74 5.66
CA LYS A 12 2.15 -8.32 4.71
C LYS A 12 1.35 -9.10 3.69
N VAL A 13 1.51 -8.75 2.42
CA VAL A 13 0.91 -9.46 1.29
C VAL A 13 2.01 -10.23 0.59
N SER A 14 1.80 -11.50 0.29
CA SER A 14 2.73 -12.33 -0.47
C SER A 14 1.97 -13.15 -1.51
N ALA A 15 2.57 -13.36 -2.67
CA ALA A 15 2.02 -14.21 -3.73
C ALA A 15 3.11 -15.14 -4.27
N SER A 16 2.72 -16.34 -4.70
CA SER A 16 3.64 -17.32 -5.29
C SER A 16 2.98 -18.21 -6.33
N ASP A 17 3.65 -18.40 -7.46
CA ASP A 17 3.29 -19.37 -8.51
C ASP A 17 3.93 -20.76 -8.29
N GLY A 18 4.53 -20.99 -7.11
CA GLY A 18 5.26 -22.21 -6.76
C GLY A 18 6.73 -22.24 -7.21
N ILE A 19 7.16 -21.31 -8.06
CA ILE A 19 8.55 -21.16 -8.51
C ILE A 19 9.14 -19.87 -7.94
N ASN A 20 8.41 -18.78 -8.14
CA ASN A 20 8.75 -17.45 -7.72
C ASN A 20 7.84 -17.01 -6.57
N SER A 21 8.32 -16.07 -5.77
CA SER A 21 7.51 -15.44 -4.74
C SER A 21 7.82 -13.96 -4.65
N ILE A 22 6.77 -13.20 -4.38
CA ILE A 22 6.85 -11.77 -4.12
C ILE A 22 6.20 -11.48 -2.79
N SER A 23 6.63 -10.39 -2.18
CA SER A 23 6.03 -9.86 -0.96
C SER A 23 5.99 -8.35 -1.01
N GLY A 24 5.05 -7.78 -0.29
CA GLY A 24 4.85 -6.36 -0.16
C GLY A 24 3.93 -6.05 1.01
N SER A 25 3.33 -4.87 0.96
CA SER A 25 2.46 -4.37 2.02
C SER A 25 1.07 -4.10 1.48
N GLY A 26 0.07 -4.24 2.34
CA GLY A 26 -1.31 -3.83 2.06
C GLY A 26 -1.91 -3.15 3.28
N VAL A 27 -3.09 -2.58 3.09
CA VAL A 27 -3.87 -1.92 4.15
C VAL A 27 -5.25 -2.56 4.21
N ILE A 28 -5.65 -2.99 5.40
CA ILE A 28 -7.01 -3.42 5.71
C ILE A 28 -7.93 -2.21 5.71
N THR A 29 -9.04 -2.33 5.00
CA THR A 29 -10.14 -1.37 5.00
C THR A 29 -11.47 -2.12 5.06
N LYS A 30 -12.58 -1.39 5.20
CA LYS A 30 -13.93 -1.91 5.06
C LYS A 30 -14.73 -1.01 4.13
N ASN A 31 -15.89 -1.45 3.65
CA ASN A 31 -16.87 -0.57 2.99
C ASN A 31 -17.89 -0.05 4.03
N ARG A 32 -18.96 0.59 3.55
CA ARG A 32 -20.07 1.06 4.43
C ARG A 32 -20.93 -0.07 4.96
N ASP A 33 -20.97 -1.20 4.27
CA ASP A 33 -21.75 -2.38 4.62
C ASP A 33 -21.04 -3.27 5.66
N GLY A 34 -19.76 -2.97 5.95
CA GLY A 34 -18.93 -3.66 6.93
C GLY A 34 -18.08 -4.80 6.36
N ASP A 35 -18.09 -5.00 5.04
CA ASP A 35 -17.23 -5.98 4.39
C ASP A 35 -15.78 -5.53 4.42
N TYR A 36 -14.86 -6.46 4.65
CA TYR A 36 -13.43 -6.17 4.76
C TYR A 36 -12.69 -6.39 3.45
N PHE A 37 -11.75 -5.50 3.17
CA PHE A 37 -10.91 -5.51 1.99
C PHE A 37 -9.46 -5.23 2.34
N ILE A 38 -8.57 -5.58 1.42
CA ILE A 38 -7.18 -5.11 1.43
C ILE A 38 -6.93 -4.34 0.16
N ILE A 39 -6.39 -3.13 0.31
CA ILE A 39 -5.82 -2.36 -0.78
C ILE A 39 -4.30 -2.60 -0.76
N THR A 40 -3.74 -3.00 -1.90
CA THR A 40 -2.30 -3.23 -2.07
C THR A 40 -1.89 -2.81 -3.48
N ALA A 41 -0.60 -2.86 -3.76
CA ALA A 41 -0.11 -2.60 -5.10
C ALA A 41 -0.30 -3.83 -6.00
N GLU A 42 -0.58 -3.62 -7.29
CA GLU A 42 -0.80 -4.70 -8.25
C GLU A 42 0.43 -5.61 -8.36
N HIS A 43 1.62 -5.00 -8.39
CA HIS A 43 2.88 -5.74 -8.41
C HIS A 43 3.15 -6.53 -7.13
N CYS A 44 2.38 -6.36 -6.05
CA CYS A 44 2.47 -7.21 -4.85
C CYS A 44 1.71 -8.53 -5.02
N ILE A 45 0.86 -8.64 -6.05
CA ILE A 45 0.12 -9.86 -6.40
C ILE A 45 0.73 -10.53 -7.62
N ASN A 46 1.01 -9.77 -8.67
CA ASN A 46 1.45 -10.34 -9.96
C ASN A 46 2.93 -10.11 -10.26
N GLY A 47 3.67 -9.39 -9.42
CA GLY A 47 5.09 -9.08 -9.65
C GLY A 47 5.27 -7.90 -10.59
N LYS A 48 6.53 -7.48 -10.79
CA LYS A 48 6.86 -6.42 -11.75
C LYS A 48 6.82 -6.97 -13.17
N ILE A 49 6.76 -6.10 -14.17
CA ILE A 49 6.72 -6.44 -15.61
C ILE A 49 7.78 -7.48 -16.01
N ASP A 50 8.99 -7.39 -15.47
CA ASP A 50 10.12 -8.28 -15.75
C ASP A 50 10.13 -9.59 -14.94
N THR A 51 9.31 -9.66 -13.89
CA THR A 51 9.28 -10.74 -12.90
C THR A 51 7.85 -11.20 -12.62
N ARG A 52 6.97 -11.09 -13.62
CA ARG A 52 5.55 -11.42 -13.43
C ARG A 52 5.38 -12.89 -13.04
N LEU A 53 4.56 -13.10 -12.02
CA LEU A 53 4.09 -14.42 -11.62
C LEU A 53 3.03 -14.89 -12.62
N LYS A 54 2.98 -16.21 -12.86
CA LYS A 54 2.01 -16.80 -13.80
C LYS A 54 0.75 -17.27 -13.08
N ASP A 55 -0.40 -17.02 -13.69
CA ASP A 55 -1.71 -17.58 -13.34
C ASP A 55 -2.06 -17.48 -11.83
N ILE A 56 -1.79 -16.31 -11.23
CA ILE A 56 -2.07 -16.08 -9.82
C ILE A 56 -3.58 -16.05 -9.57
N VAL A 57 -4.03 -16.98 -8.72
CA VAL A 57 -5.37 -17.01 -8.15
C VAL A 57 -5.31 -16.75 -6.65
N ARG A 58 -6.47 -16.58 -6.01
CA ARG A 58 -6.54 -16.23 -4.57
C ARG A 58 -5.81 -17.22 -3.67
N GLU A 59 -5.76 -18.51 -4.02
CA GLU A 59 -5.08 -19.56 -3.26
C GLU A 59 -3.55 -19.39 -3.26
N ASN A 60 -3.01 -18.65 -4.24
CA ASN A 60 -1.59 -18.29 -4.29
C ASN A 60 -1.23 -17.13 -3.37
N ILE A 61 -2.22 -16.41 -2.82
CA ILE A 61 -2.03 -15.19 -2.05
C ILE A 61 -2.10 -15.51 -0.56
N THR A 62 -1.05 -15.13 0.16
CA THR A 62 -0.98 -15.19 1.61
C THR A 62 -0.98 -13.78 2.16
N VAL A 63 -1.95 -13.49 3.02
CA VAL A 63 -2.02 -12.23 3.76
C VAL A 63 -1.77 -12.52 5.23
N GLN A 64 -0.85 -11.76 5.83
CA GLN A 64 -0.48 -11.90 7.22
C GLN A 64 -0.44 -10.56 7.92
N TYR A 65 -0.77 -10.54 9.20
CA TYR A 65 -0.70 -9.33 10.00
C TYR A 65 -0.14 -9.63 11.40
N LYS A 66 0.39 -8.57 12.01
CA LYS A 66 0.79 -8.56 13.42
C LYS A 66 0.81 -7.12 13.91
N PHE A 67 0.50 -6.92 15.18
CA PHE A 67 0.43 -5.58 15.75
C PHE A 67 1.83 -5.06 16.13
N ASN A 68 2.64 -5.89 16.76
CA ASN A 68 3.97 -5.51 17.22
C ASN A 68 5.07 -6.35 16.55
N ASN A 69 6.26 -5.76 16.44
CA ASN A 69 7.45 -6.52 16.07
C ASN A 69 7.77 -7.50 17.22
N GLY A 70 8.09 -8.74 16.89
CA GLY A 70 8.21 -9.85 17.85
C GLY A 70 6.95 -10.72 17.97
N ASP A 71 5.77 -10.21 17.60
CA ASP A 71 4.55 -11.02 17.58
C ASP A 71 4.59 -12.07 16.47
N THR A 72 3.90 -13.19 16.68
CA THR A 72 3.64 -14.19 15.64
C THR A 72 2.65 -13.66 14.61
N PHE A 73 2.94 -13.90 13.33
CA PHE A 73 2.00 -13.57 12.26
C PHE A 73 0.70 -14.36 12.39
N LYS A 74 -0.40 -13.66 12.16
CA LYS A 74 -1.73 -14.25 11.99
C LYS A 74 -2.10 -14.17 10.52
N ASN A 75 -2.69 -15.24 9.99
CA ASN A 75 -3.13 -15.30 8.61
C ASN A 75 -4.53 -14.72 8.47
N ILE A 76 -4.76 -14.01 7.36
CA ILE A 76 -6.09 -13.55 6.93
C ILE A 76 -6.50 -14.40 5.73
N ILE A 77 -7.74 -14.89 5.75
CA ILE A 77 -8.29 -15.67 4.65
C ILE A 77 -8.71 -14.70 3.54
N VAL A 78 -8.05 -14.82 2.39
CA VAL A 78 -8.45 -14.13 1.15
C VAL A 78 -9.66 -14.85 0.58
N SER A 79 -10.77 -14.12 0.45
CA SER A 79 -12.00 -14.66 -0.12
C SER A 79 -11.96 -14.62 -1.63
N ASP A 80 -11.51 -13.49 -2.20
CA ASP A 80 -11.43 -13.27 -3.65
C ASP A 80 -10.48 -12.12 -4.04
N ILE A 81 -10.09 -12.07 -5.32
CA ILE A 81 -9.39 -10.95 -5.96
C ILE A 81 -10.44 -10.13 -6.72
N LEU A 82 -10.84 -8.98 -6.18
CA LEU A 82 -11.95 -8.20 -6.74
C LEU A 82 -11.52 -7.29 -7.89
N PHE A 83 -10.30 -6.77 -7.81
CA PHE A 83 -9.77 -5.80 -8.78
C PHE A 83 -8.26 -5.85 -8.82
N CYS A 84 -7.68 -5.80 -10.02
CA CYS A 84 -6.26 -5.61 -10.27
C CYS A 84 -6.09 -4.74 -11.51
N ASP A 85 -5.34 -3.63 -11.39
CA ASP A 85 -5.03 -2.70 -12.47
C ASP A 85 -3.52 -2.44 -12.52
N GLU A 86 -2.89 -2.92 -13.58
CA GLU A 86 -1.45 -2.77 -13.83
C GLU A 86 -1.06 -1.32 -14.11
N GLN A 87 -1.91 -0.52 -14.75
CA GLN A 87 -1.58 0.85 -15.13
C GLN A 87 -1.51 1.77 -13.91
N GLN A 88 -2.42 1.55 -12.95
CA GLN A 88 -2.46 2.31 -11.70
C GLN A 88 -1.64 1.67 -10.58
N ASP A 89 -1.14 0.45 -10.79
CA ASP A 89 -0.47 -0.39 -9.81
C ASP A 89 -1.31 -0.59 -8.53
N ILE A 90 -2.62 -0.87 -8.71
CA ILE A 90 -3.57 -1.06 -7.60
C ILE A 90 -4.23 -2.44 -7.69
N ALA A 91 -4.37 -3.10 -6.53
CA ALA A 91 -5.16 -4.31 -6.37
C ALA A 91 -6.05 -4.26 -5.11
N ILE A 92 -7.24 -4.86 -5.21
CA ILE A 92 -8.22 -4.98 -4.13
C ILE A 92 -8.56 -6.44 -3.89
N LEU A 93 -8.34 -6.90 -2.66
CA LEU A 93 -8.67 -8.26 -2.22
C LEU A 93 -9.85 -8.23 -1.26
N SER A 94 -10.82 -9.13 -1.43
CA SER A 94 -11.81 -9.39 -0.39
C SER A 94 -11.24 -10.34 0.66
N ILE A 95 -11.51 -10.08 1.94
CA ILE A 95 -11.07 -10.93 3.03
C ILE A 95 -12.20 -11.32 3.97
N ALA A 96 -12.04 -12.46 4.64
CA ALA A 96 -12.96 -12.88 5.68
C ALA A 96 -12.97 -11.87 6.86
N PRO A 97 -14.10 -11.72 7.57
CA PRO A 97 -14.18 -10.85 8.74
C PRO A 97 -13.11 -11.17 9.79
N LEU A 98 -12.49 -10.13 10.34
CA LEU A 98 -11.50 -10.26 11.40
C LEU A 98 -12.23 -10.37 12.75
N ASN A 99 -12.46 -11.61 13.21
CA ASN A 99 -13.13 -11.87 14.48
C ASN A 99 -12.46 -11.09 15.63
N GLY A 100 -13.14 -10.06 16.14
CA GLY A 100 -12.72 -9.27 17.30
C GLY A 100 -11.64 -8.20 17.03
N GLN A 101 -11.41 -7.79 15.77
CA GLN A 101 -10.46 -6.71 15.47
C GLN A 101 -11.14 -5.44 14.95
N SER A 102 -10.86 -4.37 15.69
CA SER A 102 -10.81 -2.97 15.31
C SER A 102 -11.83 -2.50 14.27
N ASP A 103 -12.88 -1.83 14.76
CA ASP A 103 -13.76 -0.98 13.96
C ASP A 103 -13.03 0.24 13.36
N ASN A 104 -11.73 0.41 13.61
CA ASN A 104 -10.96 1.62 13.34
C ASN A 104 -10.49 1.72 11.89
N VAL A 105 -11.32 1.38 10.91
CA VAL A 105 -11.00 1.74 9.52
C VAL A 105 -11.28 3.24 9.35
N ILE A 106 -10.21 4.02 9.28
CA ILE A 106 -10.30 5.46 9.05
C ILE A 106 -10.19 5.74 7.56
N TYR A 107 -11.26 6.29 7.01
CA TYR A 107 -11.24 6.91 5.70
C TYR A 107 -10.67 8.32 5.85
N SER A 108 -9.49 8.56 5.29
CA SER A 108 -8.92 9.90 5.17
C SER A 108 -9.02 10.35 3.72
N LYS A 109 -9.52 11.56 3.49
CA LYS A 109 -9.53 12.19 2.17
C LYS A 109 -8.43 13.25 2.13
N LEU A 110 -7.46 13.08 1.26
CA LEU A 110 -6.51 14.14 0.91
C LEU A 110 -7.19 15.02 -0.15
N ASN A 111 -7.39 16.30 0.16
CA ASN A 111 -8.04 17.25 -0.73
C ASN A 111 -7.05 18.25 -1.33
N ASN A 112 -5.95 18.52 -0.63
CA ASN A 112 -4.93 19.48 -1.05
C ASN A 112 -3.54 19.06 -0.54
N GLU A 113 -2.50 19.72 -1.05
CA GLU A 113 -1.11 19.41 -0.70
C GLU A 113 -0.79 19.66 0.78
N SER A 114 -1.49 20.57 1.47
CA SER A 114 -1.26 20.81 2.89
C SER A 114 -1.68 19.63 3.78
N ASP A 115 -2.59 18.77 3.28
CA ASP A 115 -2.97 17.51 3.92
C ASP A 115 -1.82 16.48 3.87
N CYS A 116 -0.80 16.71 3.02
CA CYS A 116 0.37 15.84 2.86
C CYS A 116 1.53 16.18 3.81
N ASN A 117 1.35 17.14 4.71
CA ASN A 117 2.36 17.47 5.71
C ASN A 117 2.38 16.43 6.84
N GLY A 118 3.52 15.75 7.02
CA GLY A 118 3.70 14.77 8.10
C GLY A 118 2.95 13.45 7.86
N ILE A 119 3.01 12.93 6.62
CA ILE A 119 2.41 11.63 6.30
C ILE A 119 3.29 10.53 6.90
N ASN A 120 2.65 9.66 7.68
CA ASN A 120 3.27 8.46 8.21
C ASN A 120 2.92 7.28 7.31
N PHE A 121 3.93 6.52 6.89
CA PHE A 121 3.75 5.26 6.20
C PHE A 121 4.20 4.12 7.09
N ARG A 122 3.54 2.96 6.96
CA ARG A 122 3.99 1.72 7.58
C ARG A 122 3.85 0.58 6.61
N GLY A 123 4.83 -0.29 6.58
CA GLY A 123 4.84 -1.45 5.70
C GLY A 123 5.84 -2.51 6.15
N PHE A 124 6.06 -3.49 5.28
CA PHE A 124 7.06 -4.55 5.39
C PHE A 124 8.09 -4.37 4.26
N PRO A 125 9.04 -3.43 4.38
CA PRO A 125 9.98 -3.12 3.31
C PRO A 125 10.98 -4.26 3.08
N LYS A 126 11.26 -4.54 1.80
CA LYS A 126 12.22 -5.58 1.40
C LYS A 126 13.67 -5.28 1.83
N TRP A 127 13.99 -4.02 2.10
CA TRP A 127 15.33 -3.56 2.49
C TRP A 127 15.64 -3.81 3.98
N LEU A 128 14.66 -4.18 4.80
CA LEU A 128 14.92 -4.57 6.18
C LEU A 128 15.69 -5.88 6.24
N ILE A 129 16.73 -5.93 7.08
CA ILE A 129 17.48 -7.16 7.37
C ILE A 129 16.54 -8.26 7.86
N LYS A 130 15.57 -7.89 8.71
CA LYS A 130 14.51 -8.78 9.19
C LYS A 130 13.24 -8.57 8.36
N LYS A 131 13.04 -9.43 7.35
CA LYS A 131 11.91 -9.39 6.39
C LYS A 131 10.51 -9.57 6.99
N ASP A 132 10.46 -9.84 8.28
CA ASP A 132 9.23 -10.02 9.04
C ASP A 132 8.90 -8.83 9.92
N GLU A 133 9.76 -7.81 10.01
CA GLU A 133 9.47 -6.60 10.78
C GLU A 133 8.70 -5.59 9.94
N ALA A 134 7.70 -4.96 10.56
CA ALA A 134 7.07 -3.78 9.99
C ALA A 134 7.84 -2.54 10.45
N LYS A 135 7.96 -1.56 9.57
CA LYS A 135 8.61 -0.28 9.84
C LYS A 135 7.65 0.85 9.55
N THR A 136 7.53 1.77 10.50
CA THR A 136 6.90 3.08 10.29
C THR A 136 8.00 4.07 9.94
N PHE A 137 7.74 4.92 8.95
CA PHE A 137 8.63 5.97 8.51
C PHE A 137 7.82 7.23 8.21
N ASP A 138 8.42 8.36 8.52
CA ASP A 138 7.84 9.68 8.33
C ASP A 138 8.25 10.21 6.95
N CYS A 139 7.27 10.75 6.23
CA CYS A 139 7.48 11.40 4.96
C CYS A 139 7.00 12.85 4.99
N LYS A 140 7.77 13.69 4.32
CA LYS A 140 7.42 15.09 4.06
C LYS A 140 7.57 15.37 2.57
N ILE A 141 6.59 16.07 2.02
CA ILE A 141 6.67 16.61 0.66
C ILE A 141 7.06 18.09 0.77
N ASP A 142 8.22 18.44 0.23
CA ASP A 142 8.69 19.82 0.11
C ASP A 142 8.56 20.27 -1.34
N GLU A 143 7.83 21.35 -1.59
CA GLU A 143 7.82 22.02 -2.90
C GLU A 143 9.13 22.82 -3.05
N VAL A 144 9.85 22.60 -4.15
CA VAL A 144 11.09 23.32 -4.46
C VAL A 144 10.78 24.51 -5.36
N ASP A 145 9.90 24.30 -6.32
CA ASP A 145 9.37 25.29 -7.25
C ASP A 145 8.01 24.83 -7.79
N SER A 146 7.41 25.60 -8.70
CA SER A 146 6.07 25.35 -9.24
C SER A 146 5.91 23.99 -9.96
N VAL A 147 7.00 23.31 -10.29
CA VAL A 147 6.99 22.04 -11.04
C VAL A 147 7.75 20.92 -10.33
N THR A 148 8.48 21.19 -9.28
CA THR A 148 9.35 20.20 -8.62
C THR A 148 8.97 20.02 -7.17
N PHE A 149 8.78 18.75 -6.77
CA PHE A 149 8.60 18.38 -5.38
C PHE A 149 9.64 17.33 -4.96
N ILE A 150 10.07 17.43 -3.71
CA ILE A 150 10.97 16.49 -3.05
C ILE A 150 10.18 15.75 -1.98
N ILE A 151 10.17 14.43 -2.06
CA ILE A 151 9.71 13.57 -0.98
C ILE A 151 10.90 13.22 -0.12
N LYS A 152 10.92 13.74 1.10
CA LYS A 152 11.90 13.39 2.14
C LYS A 152 11.36 12.27 3.00
N SER A 153 12.21 11.31 3.34
CA SER A 153 11.92 10.26 4.30
C SER A 153 13.06 10.12 5.30
N ASP A 154 12.72 9.78 6.54
CA ASP A 154 13.69 9.42 7.57
C ASP A 154 14.40 8.07 7.31
N GLU A 155 13.85 7.23 6.43
CA GLU A 155 14.33 5.85 6.20
C GLU A 155 14.65 5.55 4.74
N ILE A 156 14.15 6.33 3.79
CA ILE A 156 14.37 6.14 2.34
C ILE A 156 15.06 7.38 1.76
N LYS A 157 15.99 7.17 0.82
CA LYS A 157 16.65 8.26 0.10
C LYS A 157 15.61 9.19 -0.52
N ASP A 158 15.83 10.50 -0.35
CA ASP A 158 14.99 11.54 -0.94
C ASP A 158 14.72 11.29 -2.43
N LEU A 159 13.44 11.44 -2.81
CA LEU A 159 12.97 11.30 -4.18
C LEU A 159 12.62 12.68 -4.72
N SER A 160 13.20 13.05 -5.86
CA SER A 160 12.84 14.25 -6.61
C SER A 160 11.96 13.87 -7.80
N LEU A 161 10.80 14.51 -7.91
CA LEU A 161 9.82 14.26 -8.96
C LEU A 161 9.40 15.58 -9.60
N GLU A 162 9.28 15.58 -10.92
CA GLU A 162 8.73 16.70 -11.69
C GLU A 162 7.23 16.48 -11.91
N LYS A 163 6.41 17.52 -11.68
CA LYS A 163 4.99 17.56 -12.04
C LYS A 163 4.91 17.40 -13.56
N SER A 164 4.21 16.38 -14.04
CA SER A 164 3.82 16.31 -15.44
C SER A 164 2.85 17.46 -15.72
N ILE A 165 3.32 18.49 -16.41
CA ILE A 165 2.45 19.53 -16.93
C ILE A 165 1.59 18.85 -18.01
N SER A 166 0.34 18.54 -17.69
CA SER A 166 -0.63 18.26 -18.74
C SER A 166 -0.78 19.56 -19.52
N GLU A 167 -0.18 19.64 -20.69
CA GLU A 167 -0.53 20.65 -21.70
C GLU A 167 -1.98 20.38 -22.11
N THR A 168 -2.94 20.86 -21.32
CA THR A 168 -4.20 21.30 -21.92
C THR A 168 -3.84 22.50 -22.77
N SER A 169 -3.54 22.21 -24.03
CA SER A 169 -3.54 23.18 -25.12
C SER A 169 -4.82 23.99 -25.02
N SER A 170 -4.72 25.17 -24.42
CA SER A 170 -5.68 26.24 -24.61
C SER A 170 -5.56 26.64 -26.07
N GLY A 171 -6.38 26.00 -26.90
CA GLY A 171 -6.60 26.40 -28.27
C GLY A 171 -6.93 27.88 -28.31
N LEU A 172 -6.06 28.64 -28.97
CA LEU A 172 -6.36 29.95 -29.52
C LEU A 172 -7.61 29.83 -30.39
N SER A 173 -8.76 30.36 -29.93
CA SER A 173 -9.80 30.90 -30.80
C SER A 173 -10.72 31.82 -29.99
N GLY A 174 -10.64 33.12 -30.25
CA GLY A 174 -11.47 34.18 -29.68
C GLY A 174 -10.86 35.54 -29.94
#